data_AF-A0A7C3NXQ3-F1
#
_entry.id   AF-A0A7C3NXQ3-F1
#
_cell.length_a   1.000
_cell.length_b   1.000
_cell.length_c   1.000
_cell.angle_alpha   90.00
_cell.angle_beta   90.00
_cell.angle_gamma   90.00
#
_symmetry.space_group_name_H-M   'P 1'
#
loop_
_entity.id
_entity.type
_entity.pdbx_description
1 polymer ?
#
loop_
_entity_poly.entity_id
_entity_poly.type
_entity_poly.pdbx_seq_one_letter_code
_entity_poly.pdbx_strand_id
1 'polypeptide(L)'
;DDKLHATLLMLVLVIVETTDVIFAVDSIPAIFAITRDPFIVYTSNVFAILGLRALYFLLAGVMEMFVHLKIGLSFVLCFVGLKMMLVDVYKIPVGASLAVIGTALALSILASWWAPPEAGAARNRRLLPEAWTRSPWVAQMRRAAPSIAWRSMLVVLLLGILGLAKWDSISRGPTGNEAIAVLRVVERELADARAVFPKSYESTFKRADAALDRAWNELQAKRYEEAISTARAADRLLRERRD
;
A
#
# COMPACT_ATOMS: atom_id res chain seq x y z
N ASP A 1 0.12 26.24 -51.90
CA ASP A 1 0.57 25.15 -51.02
C ASP A 1 0.49 25.56 -49.56
N ASP A 2 -0.68 25.39 -48.97
CA ASP A 2 -0.92 25.68 -47.56
C ASP A 2 -0.60 24.43 -46.74
N LYS A 3 0.70 24.19 -46.54
CA LYS A 3 1.17 23.00 -45.81
C LYS A 3 1.00 23.26 -44.31
N LEU A 4 0.09 22.51 -43.68
CA LEU A 4 -0.03 22.47 -42.22
C LEU A 4 1.28 21.97 -41.62
N HIS A 5 2.08 22.88 -41.10
CA HIS A 5 3.31 22.54 -40.38
C HIS A 5 2.94 22.05 -38.99
N ALA A 6 3.21 20.77 -38.70
CA ALA A 6 3.15 20.24 -37.35
C ALA A 6 4.09 21.06 -36.46
N THR A 7 3.53 21.87 -35.56
CA THR A 7 4.29 22.66 -34.61
C THR A 7 4.76 21.77 -33.46
N LEU A 8 5.82 22.19 -32.76
CA LEU A 8 6.34 21.48 -31.57
C LEU A 8 5.24 21.19 -30.53
N LEU A 9 4.21 22.03 -30.49
CA LEU A 9 3.04 21.89 -29.62
C LEU A 9 2.16 20.68 -30.00
N MET A 10 2.06 20.34 -31.29
CA MET A 10 1.40 19.11 -31.76
C MET A 10 2.14 17.86 -31.29
N LEU A 11 3.47 17.87 -31.34
CA LEU A 11 4.29 16.74 -30.86
C LEU A 11 4.13 16.52 -29.36
N VAL A 12 4.17 17.60 -28.56
CA VAL A 12 3.96 17.54 -27.11
C VAL A 12 2.56 17.01 -26.78
N LEU A 13 1.53 17.48 -27.50
CA LEU A 13 0.15 17.01 -27.33
C LEU A 13 0.04 15.49 -27.56
N VAL A 14 0.59 15.00 -28.68
CA VAL A 14 0.55 13.57 -29.03
C VAL A 14 1.27 12.73 -27.97
N ILE A 15 2.44 13.17 -27.48
CA ILE A 15 3.19 12.44 -26.44
C ILE A 15 2.39 12.36 -25.14
N VAL A 16 1.78 13.47 -24.72
CA VAL A 16 1.01 13.53 -23.46
C VAL A 16 -0.25 12.65 -23.56
N GLU A 17 -1.04 12.75 -24.63
CA GLU A 17 -2.22 11.91 -24.83
C GLU A 17 -1.85 10.42 -24.93
N THR A 18 -0.78 10.08 -25.64
CA THR A 18 -0.32 8.69 -25.77
C THR A 18 0.15 8.15 -24.42
N THR A 19 0.86 8.95 -23.62
CA THR A 19 1.33 8.55 -22.29
C THR A 19 0.16 8.26 -21.35
N ASP A 20 -0.91 9.05 -21.42
CA ASP A 20 -2.09 8.84 -20.58
C ASP A 20 -2.87 7.59 -20.96
N VAL A 21 -3.02 7.30 -22.25
CA VAL A 21 -3.60 6.04 -22.73
C VAL A 21 -2.78 4.84 -22.23
N ILE A 22 -1.44 4.93 -22.26
CA ILE A 22 -0.57 3.87 -21.73
C ILE A 22 -0.79 3.67 -20.22
N PHE A 23 -0.91 4.75 -19.44
CA PHE A 23 -1.23 4.67 -18.02
C PHE A 23 -2.61 4.04 -17.76
N ALA A 24 -3.60 4.36 -18.59
CA ALA A 24 -4.94 3.78 -18.51
C ALA A 24 -4.96 2.28 -18.87
N VAL A 25 -4.02 1.79 -19.69
CA VAL A 25 -3.92 0.37 -20.04
C VAL A 25 -3.35 -0.46 -18.89
N ASP A 26 -2.35 0.06 -18.17
CA ASP A 26 -1.79 -0.61 -16.99
C ASP A 26 -2.76 -0.60 -15.78
N SER A 27 -3.63 0.41 -15.70
CA SER A 27 -4.66 0.47 -14.65
C SER A 27 -5.78 -0.56 -14.84
N ILE A 28 -5.96 -1.13 -16.04
CA ILE A 28 -7.00 -2.13 -16.34
C ILE A 28 -6.79 -3.44 -15.56
N PRO A 29 -5.62 -4.12 -15.63
CA PRO A 29 -5.34 -5.28 -14.79
C PRO A 29 -5.52 -5.01 -13.29
N ALA A 30 -5.10 -3.83 -12.83
CA ALA A 30 -5.20 -3.44 -11.41
C ALA A 30 -6.66 -3.25 -10.96
N ILE A 31 -7.51 -2.63 -11.77
CA ILE A 31 -8.93 -2.42 -11.44
C ILE A 31 -9.70 -3.73 -11.49
N PHE A 32 -9.43 -4.60 -12.47
CA PHE A 32 -10.08 -5.91 -12.57
C PHE A 32 -9.75 -6.86 -11.41
N ALA A 33 -8.65 -6.61 -10.69
CA ALA A 33 -8.33 -7.31 -9.45
C ALA A 33 -9.27 -6.93 -8.29
N ILE A 34 -9.95 -5.77 -8.36
CA ILE A 34 -10.82 -5.23 -7.30
C ILE A 34 -12.30 -5.34 -7.67
N THR A 35 -12.66 -5.04 -8.92
CA THR A 35 -14.05 -5.07 -9.40
C THR A 35 -14.16 -5.69 -10.78
N ARG A 36 -15.25 -6.42 -11.04
CA ARG A 36 -15.55 -7.02 -12.35
C ARG A 36 -16.65 -6.28 -13.12
N ASP A 37 -17.16 -5.17 -12.57
CA ASP A 37 -18.19 -4.38 -13.23
C ASP A 37 -17.58 -3.55 -14.38
N PRO A 38 -17.87 -3.88 -15.66
CA PRO A 38 -17.30 -3.19 -16.80
C PRO A 38 -17.69 -1.71 -16.85
N PHE A 39 -18.86 -1.35 -16.32
CA PHE A 39 -19.33 0.03 -16.31
C PHE A 39 -18.44 0.90 -15.41
N ILE A 40 -18.04 0.38 -14.24
CA ILE A 40 -17.12 1.09 -13.32
C ILE A 40 -15.74 1.25 -13.95
N VAL A 41 -15.25 0.20 -14.63
CA VAL A 41 -13.93 0.25 -15.31
C VAL A 41 -13.95 1.29 -16.46
N TYR A 42 -14.96 1.25 -17.32
CA TYR A 42 -15.06 2.16 -18.46
C TYR A 42 -15.25 3.62 -18.03
N THR A 43 -16.18 3.88 -17.11
CA THR A 43 -16.47 5.25 -16.67
C THR A 43 -15.28 5.88 -15.93
N SER A 44 -14.56 5.12 -15.10
CA SER A 44 -13.36 5.60 -14.39
C SER A 44 -12.23 5.97 -15.35
N ASN A 45 -11.94 5.13 -16.34
CA ASN A 45 -10.84 5.41 -17.29
C ASN A 45 -11.17 6.56 -18.25
N VAL A 46 -12.43 6.66 -18.71
CA VAL A 46 -12.86 7.81 -19.52
C VAL A 46 -12.74 9.11 -18.71
N PHE A 47 -13.10 9.10 -17.42
CA PHE A 47 -12.97 10.28 -16.56
C PHE A 47 -11.50 10.67 -16.31
N ALA A 48 -10.61 9.69 -16.18
CA ALA A 48 -9.16 9.94 -16.05
C ALA A 48 -8.60 10.69 -17.27
N ILE A 49 -8.95 10.25 -18.48
CA ILE A 49 -8.49 10.86 -19.73
C ILE A 49 -9.09 12.26 -19.93
N LEU A 50 -10.39 12.44 -19.66
CA LEU A 50 -11.06 13.73 -19.84
C LEU A 50 -10.55 14.81 -18.89
N GLY A 51 -10.05 14.43 -17.70
CA GLY A 51 -9.52 15.37 -16.69
C GLY A 51 -8.12 15.91 -16.97
N LEU A 52 -7.36 15.29 -17.88
CA LEU A 52 -5.92 15.54 -18.00
C LEU A 52 -5.57 16.94 -18.47
N ARG A 53 -6.37 17.54 -19.35
CA ARG A 53 -6.14 18.91 -19.85
C ARG A 53 -6.17 19.96 -18.73
N ALA A 54 -7.11 19.82 -17.79
CA ALA A 54 -7.20 20.72 -16.64
C ALA A 54 -6.07 20.46 -15.64
N LEU A 55 -5.71 19.18 -15.45
CA LEU A 55 -4.64 18.79 -14.55
C LEU A 55 -3.25 19.20 -15.04
N TYR A 56 -2.99 19.22 -16.35
CA TYR A 56 -1.71 19.68 -16.90
C TYR A 56 -1.44 21.14 -16.56
N PHE A 57 -2.45 22.01 -16.70
CA PHE A 57 -2.32 23.43 -16.36
C PHE A 57 -2.10 23.64 -14.85
N LEU A 58 -2.80 22.87 -14.02
CA LEU A 58 -2.60 22.86 -12.58
C LEU A 58 -1.20 22.34 -12.21
N LEU A 59 -0.77 21.23 -12.82
CA LEU A 59 0.52 20.59 -12.58
C LEU A 59 1.68 21.48 -13.02
N ALA A 60 1.57 22.21 -14.13
CA ALA A 60 2.62 23.13 -14.58
C ALA A 60 2.95 24.21 -13.54
N GLY A 61 1.95 24.76 -12.84
CA GLY A 61 2.16 25.72 -11.75
C GLY A 61 2.61 25.07 -10.43
N VAL A 62 2.24 23.81 -10.23
CA VAL A 62 2.51 23.04 -9.02
C VAL A 62 3.89 22.36 -9.07
N MET A 63 4.41 22.00 -10.25
CA MET A 63 5.69 21.30 -10.43
C MET A 63 6.88 22.02 -9.79
N GLU A 64 6.87 23.35 -9.71
CA GLU A 64 7.93 24.13 -9.06
C GLU A 64 7.94 23.99 -7.53
N MET A 65 6.82 23.58 -6.92
CA MET A 65 6.66 23.39 -5.47
C MET A 65 6.95 21.95 -5.00
N PHE A 66 7.00 20.96 -5.89
CA PHE A 66 6.97 19.53 -5.53
C PHE A 66 8.27 18.75 -5.82
N VAL A 67 9.41 19.24 -5.34
CA VAL A 67 10.73 18.58 -5.52
C VAL A 67 10.79 17.22 -4.84
N HIS A 68 10.18 17.08 -3.65
CA HIS A 68 10.24 15.83 -2.87
C HIS A 68 9.21 14.78 -3.33
N LEU A 69 8.23 15.17 -4.15
CA LEU A 69 7.17 14.28 -4.65
C LEU A 69 7.72 13.12 -5.49
N LYS A 70 8.84 13.35 -6.22
CA LYS A 70 9.51 12.30 -6.98
C LYS A 70 9.99 11.17 -6.08
N ILE A 71 10.53 11.49 -4.89
CA ILE A 71 11.02 10.51 -3.92
C ILE A 71 9.86 9.71 -3.34
N GLY A 72 8.77 10.40 -2.95
CA GLY A 72 7.56 9.75 -2.46
C GLY A 72 6.93 8.82 -3.50
N LEU A 73 6.87 9.27 -4.76
CA LEU A 73 6.32 8.48 -5.87
C LEU A 73 7.18 7.24 -6.17
N SER A 74 8.51 7.35 -6.17
CA SER A 74 9.41 6.21 -6.35
C SER A 74 9.24 5.16 -5.24
N PHE A 75 9.07 5.60 -3.99
CA PHE A 75 8.77 4.69 -2.88
C PHE A 75 7.43 3.97 -3.08
N VAL A 76 6.38 4.71 -3.44
CA VAL A 76 5.05 4.14 -3.72
C VAL A 76 5.11 3.12 -4.86
N LEU A 77 5.80 3.43 -5.96
CA LEU A 77 5.97 2.51 -7.09
C LEU A 77 6.70 1.23 -6.68
N CYS A 78 7.78 1.35 -5.90
CA CYS A 78 8.52 0.20 -5.40
C CYS A 78 7.65 -0.66 -4.46
N PHE A 79 6.90 -0.03 -3.56
CA PHE A 79 6.00 -0.70 -2.64
C PHE A 79 4.85 -1.42 -3.36
N VAL A 80 4.19 -0.75 -4.33
CA VAL A 80 3.12 -1.35 -5.13
C VAL A 80 3.67 -2.47 -6.01
N GLY A 81 4.81 -2.29 -6.67
CA GLY A 81 5.46 -3.32 -7.48
C GLY A 81 5.82 -4.56 -6.65
N LEU A 82 6.42 -4.37 -5.48
CA LEU A 82 6.76 -5.48 -4.57
C LEU A 82 5.49 -6.19 -4.07
N LYS A 83 4.45 -5.44 -3.70
CA LYS A 83 3.16 -5.99 -3.31
C LYS A 83 2.53 -6.82 -4.44
N MET A 84 2.59 -6.34 -5.68
CA MET A 84 2.04 -7.06 -6.83
C MET A 84 2.79 -8.37 -7.09
N MET A 85 4.11 -8.43 -6.89
CA MET A 85 4.85 -9.69 -6.94
C MET A 85 4.50 -10.66 -5.80
N LEU A 86 4.11 -10.14 -4.62
CA LEU A 86 3.78 -10.94 -3.44
C LEU A 86 2.30 -11.38 -3.37
N VAL A 87 1.47 -10.98 -4.34
CA VAL A 87 0.02 -11.16 -4.29
C VAL A 87 -0.42 -12.64 -4.18
N ASP A 88 0.37 -13.55 -4.77
CA ASP A 88 0.07 -14.99 -4.80
C ASP A 88 0.44 -15.72 -3.50
N VAL A 89 1.33 -15.13 -2.68
CA VAL A 89 1.82 -15.74 -1.43
C VAL A 89 1.17 -15.10 -0.19
N TYR A 90 0.93 -13.78 -0.22
CA TYR A 90 0.38 -13.04 0.92
C TYR A 90 -0.59 -11.93 0.47
N LYS A 91 -1.88 -12.08 0.78
CA LYS A 91 -2.90 -11.06 0.48
C LYS A 91 -2.85 -9.93 1.50
N ILE A 92 -2.07 -8.89 1.21
CA ILE A 92 -2.06 -7.64 2.00
C ILE A 92 -3.43 -6.96 1.85
N PRO A 93 -4.14 -6.67 2.96
CA PRO A 93 -5.44 -6.01 2.90
C PRO A 93 -5.32 -4.63 2.23
N VAL A 94 -6.26 -4.32 1.33
CA VAL A 94 -6.26 -3.10 0.51
C VAL A 94 -6.21 -1.84 1.40
N GLY A 95 -6.91 -1.85 2.54
CA GLY A 95 -6.91 -0.74 3.49
C GLY A 95 -5.53 -0.42 4.08
N ALA A 96 -4.75 -1.44 4.45
CA ALA A 96 -3.39 -1.23 4.95
C ALA A 96 -2.45 -0.67 3.86
N SER A 97 -2.59 -1.18 2.64
CA SER A 97 -1.84 -0.68 1.48
C SER A 97 -2.19 0.78 1.17
N LEU A 98 -3.48 1.12 1.22
CA LEU A 98 -3.95 2.48 0.97
C LEU A 98 -3.47 3.44 2.06
N ALA A 99 -3.45 3.00 3.32
CA ALA A 99 -2.89 3.76 4.43
C ALA A 99 -1.39 4.03 4.22
N VAL A 100 -0.60 3.01 3.86
CA VAL A 100 0.85 3.19 3.59
C VAL A 100 1.09 4.18 2.45
N ILE A 101 0.39 4.02 1.32
CA ILE A 101 0.52 4.90 0.16
C ILE A 101 0.07 6.33 0.51
N GLY A 102 -1.09 6.48 1.13
CA GLY A 102 -1.63 7.78 1.54
C GLY A 102 -0.72 8.49 2.52
N THR A 103 -0.11 7.77 3.46
CA THR A 103 0.84 8.33 4.43
C THR A 103 2.14 8.74 3.74
N ALA A 104 2.67 7.91 2.84
CA ALA A 104 3.89 8.22 2.08
C ALA A 104 3.70 9.48 1.21
N LEU A 105 2.55 9.59 0.53
CA LEU A 105 2.21 10.77 -0.27
C LEU A 105 1.99 12.01 0.60
N ALA A 106 1.25 11.88 1.71
CA ALA A 106 1.05 12.98 2.65
C ALA A 106 2.38 13.49 3.23
N LEU A 107 3.28 12.60 3.63
CA LEU A 107 4.61 12.95 4.10
C LEU A 107 5.44 13.62 3.01
N SER A 108 5.34 13.16 1.77
CA SER A 108 6.05 13.75 0.65
C SER A 108 5.55 15.16 0.32
N ILE A 109 4.25 15.39 0.40
CA ILE A 109 3.61 16.70 0.21
C ILE A 109 4.02 17.63 1.35
N LEU A 110 3.91 17.17 2.60
CA LEU A 110 4.29 17.92 3.80
C LEU A 110 5.79 18.26 3.79
N ALA A 111 6.66 17.33 3.38
CA ALA A 111 8.09 17.55 3.24
C ALA A 111 8.40 18.58 2.14
N SER A 112 7.66 18.55 1.04
CA SER A 112 7.83 19.52 -0.05
C SER A 112 7.37 20.92 0.33
N TRP A 113 6.33 21.03 1.16
CA TRP A 113 5.91 22.31 1.73
C TRP A 113 6.95 22.88 2.71
N TRP A 114 7.81 22.02 3.25
CA TRP A 114 8.77 22.34 4.28
C TRP A 114 10.17 22.72 3.80
N ALA A 115 10.56 22.24 2.62
CA ALA A 115 11.84 22.54 1.99
C ALA A 115 11.60 23.56 0.87
N PRO A 116 11.70 24.88 1.12
CA PRO A 116 11.79 25.84 0.02
C PRO A 116 12.96 25.42 -0.89
N PRO A 117 12.86 25.58 -2.21
CA PRO A 117 13.82 25.01 -3.17
C PRO A 117 15.21 25.65 -3.05
N GLU A 118 16.01 25.22 -2.07
CA GLU A 118 17.40 25.67 -1.89
C GLU A 118 18.29 25.22 -3.06
N ALA A 119 17.95 24.08 -3.67
CA ALA A 119 18.71 23.52 -4.80
C ALA A 119 18.66 24.38 -6.08
N GLY A 120 17.62 25.21 -6.25
CA GLY A 120 17.53 26.21 -7.31
C GLY A 120 18.08 27.58 -6.89
N ALA A 121 17.84 27.96 -5.63
CA ALA A 121 18.24 29.26 -5.09
C ALA A 121 19.77 29.43 -5.00
N ALA A 122 20.54 28.38 -4.71
CA ALA A 122 22.00 28.45 -4.63
C ALA A 122 22.68 28.68 -5.99
N ARG A 123 22.07 28.19 -7.07
CA ARG A 123 22.54 28.41 -8.46
C ARG A 123 22.24 29.83 -8.92
N ASN A 124 21.05 30.33 -8.59
CA ASN A 124 20.63 31.70 -8.86
C ASN A 124 21.34 32.74 -7.98
N ARG A 125 21.87 32.35 -6.82
CA ARG A 125 22.63 33.23 -5.89
C ARG A 125 23.85 33.89 -6.52
N ARG A 126 24.48 33.25 -7.53
CA ARG A 126 25.60 33.83 -8.28
C ARG A 126 25.19 34.96 -9.22
N LEU A 127 23.90 35.06 -9.55
CA LEU A 127 23.35 36.05 -10.47
C LEU A 127 22.66 37.21 -9.74
N LEU A 128 22.57 37.18 -8.41
CA LEU A 128 21.91 38.22 -7.64
C LEU A 128 22.87 39.37 -7.31
N PRO A 129 22.50 40.65 -7.60
CA PRO A 129 23.29 41.81 -7.22
C PRO A 129 23.44 41.93 -5.70
N GLU A 130 24.60 42.39 -5.21
CA GLU A 130 24.91 42.51 -3.78
C GLU A 130 23.88 43.34 -2.97
N ALA A 131 23.14 44.23 -3.63
CA ALA A 131 22.10 45.05 -3.02
C ALA A 131 20.95 44.23 -2.39
N TRP A 132 20.60 43.07 -2.97
CA TRP A 132 19.51 42.23 -2.47
C TRP A 132 19.89 41.39 -1.24
N THR A 133 21.18 41.06 -1.07
CA THR A 133 21.63 40.21 0.04
C THR A 133 21.65 40.92 1.39
N ARG A 134 21.69 42.26 1.40
CA ARG A 134 21.73 43.07 2.64
C ARG A 134 20.33 43.49 3.15
N SER A 135 19.25 43.08 2.49
CA SER A 135 17.88 43.46 2.84
C SER A 135 17.42 42.86 4.18
N PRO A 136 16.76 43.65 5.07
CA PRO A 136 16.21 43.16 6.34
C PRO A 136 15.16 42.06 6.18
N TRP A 137 14.41 42.10 5.08
CA TRP A 137 13.35 41.14 4.76
C TRP A 137 13.91 39.75 4.42
N VAL A 138 15.11 39.69 3.83
CA VAL A 138 15.84 38.44 3.55
C VAL A 138 16.31 37.78 4.85
N ALA A 139 16.71 38.58 5.84
CA ALA A 139 17.06 38.09 7.18
C ALA A 139 15.83 37.56 7.95
N GLN A 140 14.63 38.09 7.66
CA GLN A 140 13.37 37.65 8.26
C GLN A 140 12.90 36.30 7.69
N MET A 141 13.07 36.06 6.38
CA MET A 141 12.84 34.75 5.75
C MET A 141 13.72 33.64 6.36
N ARG A 142 14.95 34.00 6.76
CA ARG A 142 15.92 33.08 7.37
C ARG A 142 15.51 32.56 8.76
N ARG A 143 14.56 33.22 9.44
CA ARG A 143 14.09 32.83 10.79
C ARG A 143 12.93 31.83 10.77
N ALA A 144 12.31 31.58 9.63
CA ALA A 144 11.23 30.60 9.48
C ALA A 144 11.74 29.15 9.36
N ALA A 145 12.87 28.83 9.99
CA ALA A 145 13.34 27.45 10.06
C ALA A 145 12.50 26.70 11.10
N PRO A 146 11.79 25.63 10.72
CA PRO A 146 10.97 24.87 11.66
C PRO A 146 11.82 24.27 12.78
N SER A 147 11.42 24.53 14.02
CA SER A 147 12.12 24.03 15.20
C SER A 147 12.10 22.51 15.29
N ILE A 148 13.09 21.93 15.99
CA ILE A 148 13.26 20.49 16.24
C ILE A 148 11.97 19.86 16.82
N ALA A 149 11.17 20.62 17.56
CA ALA A 149 9.87 20.18 18.10
C ALA A 149 8.87 19.75 17.02
N TRP A 150 8.83 20.45 15.87
CA TRP A 150 7.94 20.12 14.76
C TRP A 150 8.45 18.88 13.99
N ARG A 151 9.79 18.65 14.00
CA ARG A 151 10.42 17.44 13.43
C ARG A 151 10.08 16.19 14.22
N SER A 152 10.06 16.27 15.56
CA SER A 152 9.62 15.16 16.42
C SER A 152 8.12 14.87 16.28
N MET A 153 7.29 15.90 16.06
CA MET A 153 5.84 15.73 15.92
C MET A 153 5.46 14.92 14.68
N LEU A 154 6.22 15.04 13.58
CA LEU A 154 6.05 14.22 12.37
C LEU A 154 6.44 12.76 12.58
N VAL A 155 7.54 12.49 13.28
CA VAL A 155 7.95 11.11 13.58
C VAL A 155 6.91 10.44 14.48
N VAL A 156 6.35 11.18 15.44
CA VAL A 156 5.24 10.73 16.29
C VAL A 156 3.97 10.51 15.46
N LEU A 157 3.66 11.36 14.48
CA LEU A 157 2.54 11.17 13.58
C LEU A 157 2.72 9.91 12.71
N LEU A 158 3.92 9.71 12.18
CA LEU A 158 4.28 8.56 11.34
C LEU A 158 4.23 7.24 12.13
N LEU A 159 4.76 7.24 13.35
CA LEU A 159 4.66 6.11 14.28
C LEU A 159 3.22 5.89 14.77
N GLY A 160 2.44 6.96 14.95
CA GLY A 160 1.02 6.90 15.30
C GLY A 160 0.17 6.28 14.18
N ILE A 161 0.46 6.63 12.92
CA ILE A 161 -0.24 6.06 11.76
C ILE A 161 0.17 4.60 11.53
N LEU A 162 1.46 4.26 11.69
CA LEU A 162 1.91 2.86 11.70
C LEU A 162 1.25 2.07 12.84
N GLY A 163 1.11 2.70 14.01
CA GLY A 163 0.45 2.15 15.19
C GLY A 163 -1.03 1.89 14.94
N LEU A 164 -1.76 2.83 14.33
CA LEU A 164 -3.17 2.70 13.97
C LEU A 164 -3.40 1.62 12.89
N ALA A 165 -2.53 1.56 11.88
CA ALA A 165 -2.58 0.52 10.86
C ALA A 165 -2.33 -0.88 11.45
N LYS A 166 -1.44 -0.98 12.44
CA LYS A 166 -1.22 -2.22 13.19
C LYS A 166 -2.36 -2.52 14.15
N TRP A 167 -2.95 -1.49 14.76
CA TRP A 167 -4.05 -1.62 15.72
C TRP A 167 -5.29 -2.20 15.06
N ASP A 168 -5.66 -1.72 13.87
CA ASP A 168 -6.77 -2.27 13.08
C ASP A 168 -6.56 -3.75 12.70
N SER A 169 -5.30 -4.15 12.44
CA SER A 169 -4.94 -5.55 12.18
C SER A 169 -4.93 -6.43 13.42
N ILE A 170 -4.68 -5.87 14.61
CA ILE A 170 -4.67 -6.59 15.89
C ILE A 170 -6.08 -6.65 16.50
N SER A 171 -6.94 -5.65 16.24
CA SER A 171 -8.28 -5.55 16.80
C SER A 171 -9.33 -6.37 16.04
N ARG A 172 -9.06 -6.70 14.77
CA ARG A 172 -9.82 -7.74 14.06
C ARG A 172 -9.19 -9.06 14.47
N GLY A 173 -9.95 -9.91 15.16
CA GLY A 173 -9.50 -11.24 15.60
C GLY A 173 -8.93 -12.11 14.46
N PRO A 174 -8.57 -13.37 14.75
CA PRO A 174 -7.75 -14.19 13.86
C PRO A 174 -8.28 -14.23 12.43
N THR A 175 -7.38 -14.04 11.48
CA THR A 175 -7.75 -14.00 10.06
C THR A 175 -8.00 -15.40 9.50
N GLY A 176 -8.77 -15.50 8.42
CA GLY A 176 -9.01 -16.79 7.75
C GLY A 176 -7.72 -17.53 7.36
N ASN A 177 -6.63 -16.81 7.06
CA ASN A 177 -5.34 -17.41 6.72
C ASN A 177 -4.64 -18.04 7.94
N GLU A 178 -4.74 -17.42 9.12
CA GLU A 178 -4.22 -17.99 10.36
C GLU A 178 -5.00 -19.24 10.77
N ALA A 179 -6.32 -19.22 10.60
CA ALA A 179 -7.15 -20.39 10.82
C ALA A 179 -6.77 -21.53 9.85
N ILE A 180 -6.63 -21.25 8.55
CA ILE A 180 -6.16 -22.26 7.57
C ILE A 180 -4.78 -22.81 7.94
N ALA A 181 -3.84 -21.96 8.37
CA ALA A 181 -2.51 -22.39 8.76
C ALA A 181 -2.54 -23.34 9.97
N VAL A 182 -3.33 -23.02 11.00
CA VAL A 182 -3.51 -23.89 12.16
C VAL A 182 -4.15 -25.22 11.75
N LEU A 183 -5.23 -25.19 10.96
CA LEU A 183 -5.91 -26.42 10.54
C LEU A 183 -5.00 -27.32 9.71
N ARG A 184 -4.20 -26.77 8.79
CA ARG A 184 -3.21 -27.53 8.01
C ARG A 184 -2.09 -28.13 8.87
N VAL A 185 -1.63 -27.41 9.88
CA VAL A 185 -0.61 -27.94 10.82
C VAL A 185 -1.18 -29.13 11.59
N VAL A 186 -2.40 -29.01 12.12
CA VAL A 186 -3.05 -30.10 12.85
C VAL A 186 -3.34 -31.30 11.94
N GLU A 187 -3.80 -31.07 10.71
CA GLU A 187 -4.01 -32.11 9.71
C GLU A 187 -2.71 -32.88 9.42
N ARG A 188 -1.60 -32.16 9.28
CA ARG A 188 -0.27 -32.75 9.09
C ARG A 188 0.17 -33.57 10.31
N GLU A 189 0.04 -33.03 11.51
CA GLU A 189 0.38 -33.77 12.75
C GLU A 189 -0.46 -35.04 12.93
N LEU A 190 -1.75 -34.98 12.55
CA LEU A 190 -2.66 -36.12 12.58
C LEU A 190 -2.25 -37.21 11.58
N ALA A 191 -1.87 -36.81 10.37
CA ALA A 191 -1.35 -37.73 9.35
C ALA A 191 -0.04 -38.41 9.80
N ASP A 192 0.88 -37.64 10.37
CA ASP A 192 2.16 -38.15 10.89
C ASP A 192 1.92 -39.14 12.06
N ALA A 193 1.02 -38.80 13.00
CA ALA A 193 0.69 -39.67 14.12
C ALA A 193 0.03 -41.00 13.67
N ARG A 194 -0.83 -40.95 12.65
CA ARG A 194 -1.47 -42.14 12.06
C ARG A 194 -0.46 -43.07 11.39
N ALA A 195 0.59 -42.52 10.79
CA ALA A 195 1.67 -43.30 10.18
C ALA A 195 2.50 -44.08 11.23
N VAL A 196 2.67 -43.52 12.43
CA VAL A 196 3.47 -44.13 13.50
C VAL A 196 2.68 -45.12 14.35
N PHE A 197 1.39 -44.85 14.65
CA PHE A 197 0.61 -45.66 15.58
C PHE A 197 -0.76 -46.12 15.02
N PRO A 198 -0.80 -46.97 13.99
CA PRO A 198 -2.01 -47.21 13.20
C PRO A 198 -3.17 -47.92 13.94
N LYS A 199 -2.91 -48.76 14.96
CA LYS A 199 -3.96 -49.60 15.59
C LYS A 199 -4.30 -49.29 17.05
N SER A 200 -3.40 -48.69 17.83
CA SER A 200 -3.63 -48.46 19.27
C SER A 200 -4.54 -47.28 19.59
N TYR A 201 -4.80 -46.38 18.62
CA TYR A 201 -5.44 -45.09 18.89
C TYR A 201 -6.62 -44.78 17.96
N GLU A 202 -7.22 -45.79 17.33
CA GLU A 202 -8.27 -45.63 16.32
C GLU A 202 -9.48 -44.82 16.82
N SER A 203 -9.90 -45.01 18.08
CA SER A 203 -10.98 -44.22 18.69
C SER A 203 -10.61 -42.76 18.97
N THR A 204 -9.33 -42.45 19.11
CA THR A 204 -8.81 -41.10 19.32
C THR A 204 -8.68 -40.37 17.99
N PHE A 205 -8.13 -41.04 16.97
CA PHE A 205 -8.08 -40.52 15.60
C PHE A 205 -9.47 -40.20 15.07
N LYS A 206 -10.47 -41.07 15.29
CA LYS A 206 -11.85 -40.80 14.90
C LYS A 206 -12.44 -39.55 15.55
N ARG A 207 -12.04 -39.25 16.81
CA ARG A 207 -12.48 -38.04 17.53
C ARG A 207 -11.75 -36.79 17.06
N ALA A 208 -10.46 -36.90 16.74
CA ALA A 208 -9.65 -35.82 16.19
C ALA A 208 -10.10 -35.46 14.76
N ASP A 209 -10.33 -36.45 13.90
CA ASP A 209 -10.89 -36.28 12.55
C ASP A 209 -12.24 -35.52 12.62
N ALA A 210 -13.16 -35.97 13.47
CA ALA A 210 -14.46 -35.31 13.65
C ALA A 210 -14.38 -33.89 14.25
N ALA A 211 -13.29 -33.56 14.94
CA ALA A 211 -13.03 -32.19 15.40
C ALA A 211 -12.43 -31.33 14.28
N LEU A 212 -11.54 -31.90 13.46
CA LEU A 212 -10.95 -31.23 12.30
C LEU A 212 -12.02 -30.90 11.24
N ASP A 213 -12.95 -31.82 10.97
CA ASP A 213 -14.10 -31.60 10.08
C ASP A 213 -14.99 -30.45 10.57
N ARG A 214 -15.24 -30.38 11.88
CA ARG A 214 -16.00 -29.28 12.50
C ARG A 214 -15.25 -27.95 12.38
N ALA A 215 -13.95 -27.95 12.62
CA ALA A 215 -13.12 -26.76 12.45
C ALA A 215 -13.13 -26.26 11.00
N TRP A 216 -13.13 -27.17 10.02
CA TRP A 216 -13.21 -26.81 8.60
C TRP A 216 -14.58 -26.21 8.25
N ASN A 217 -15.67 -26.74 8.80
CA ASN A 217 -17.00 -26.16 8.64
C ASN A 217 -17.14 -24.77 9.30
N GLU A 218 -16.56 -24.58 10.49
CA GLU A 218 -16.52 -23.29 11.19
C GLU A 218 -15.71 -22.24 10.40
N LEU A 219 -14.61 -22.67 9.77
CA LEU A 219 -13.81 -21.84 8.87
C LEU A 219 -14.62 -21.38 7.64
N GLN A 220 -15.38 -22.29 7.01
CA GLN A 220 -16.27 -21.94 5.88
C GLN A 220 -17.38 -20.97 6.31
N ALA A 221 -17.87 -21.11 7.55
CA ALA A 221 -18.86 -20.21 8.16
C ALA A 221 -18.28 -18.85 8.61
N LYS A 222 -16.99 -18.58 8.34
CA LYS A 222 -16.26 -17.38 8.78
C LYS A 222 -16.16 -17.21 10.31
N ARG A 223 -16.31 -18.29 11.08
CA ARG A 223 -16.16 -18.32 12.55
C ARG A 223 -14.71 -18.70 12.90
N TYR A 224 -13.77 -17.79 12.65
CA TYR A 224 -12.34 -18.09 12.69
C TYR A 224 -11.80 -18.47 14.08
N GLU A 225 -12.27 -17.80 15.14
CA GLU A 225 -11.86 -18.12 16.52
C GLU A 225 -12.30 -19.53 16.93
N GLU A 226 -13.53 -19.88 16.56
CA GLU A 226 -14.09 -21.20 16.86
C GLU A 226 -13.33 -22.28 16.11
N ALA A 227 -13.10 -22.08 14.80
CA ALA A 227 -12.31 -23.00 13.98
C ALA A 227 -10.93 -23.27 14.57
N ILE A 228 -10.22 -22.21 15.03
CA ILE A 228 -8.92 -22.35 15.68
C ILE A 228 -9.03 -23.07 17.03
N SER A 229 -10.05 -22.77 17.83
CA SER A 229 -10.27 -23.40 19.13
C SER A 229 -10.56 -24.90 19.00
N THR A 230 -11.37 -25.27 18.01
CA THR A 230 -11.75 -26.65 17.69
C THR A 230 -10.57 -27.42 17.12
N ALA A 231 -9.77 -26.80 16.23
CA ALA A 231 -8.54 -27.40 15.71
C ALA A 231 -7.50 -27.66 16.83
N ARG A 232 -7.31 -26.72 17.76
CA ARG A 232 -6.43 -26.92 18.93
C ARG A 232 -6.95 -27.98 19.89
N ALA A 233 -8.26 -28.15 20.00
CA ALA A 233 -8.83 -29.24 20.78
C ALA A 233 -8.52 -30.61 20.17
N ALA A 234 -8.50 -30.72 18.83
CA ALA A 234 -8.07 -31.93 18.13
C ALA A 234 -6.60 -32.25 18.40
N ASP A 235 -5.71 -31.25 18.32
CA ASP A 235 -4.27 -31.40 18.65
C ASP A 235 -4.05 -31.85 20.10
N ARG A 236 -4.77 -31.26 21.08
CA ARG A 236 -4.66 -31.69 22.49
C ARG A 236 -4.97 -33.16 22.70
N LEU A 237 -6.00 -33.69 22.02
CA LEU A 237 -6.36 -35.12 22.10
C LEU A 237 -5.24 -36.04 21.59
N LEU A 238 -4.43 -35.56 20.65
CA LEU A 238 -3.28 -36.30 20.13
C LEU A 238 -2.10 -36.22 21.10
N ARG A 239 -1.84 -35.05 21.67
CA ARG A 239 -0.72 -34.83 22.62
C ARG A 239 -0.89 -35.60 23.92
N GLU A 240 -2.07 -35.55 24.54
CA GLU A 240 -2.36 -36.26 25.81
C GLU A 240 -2.20 -37.79 25.74
N ARG A 241 -2.12 -38.35 24.53
CA ARG A 241 -1.97 -39.80 24.31
C ARG A 241 -0.61 -40.19 23.74
N ARG A 242 0.20 -39.21 23.37
CA ARG A 242 1.57 -39.37 22.85
C ARG A 242 2.60 -39.42 23.99
N ASP A 243 2.33 -38.70 25.07
CA ASP A 243 3.11 -38.72 26.33
C ASP A 243 2.63 -39.86 27.25
#